data_AF-A0A1I8Q3G0-F1
#
_entry.id   AF-A0A1I8Q3G0-F1
#
_cell.length_a   1.000
_cell.length_b   1.000
_cell.length_c   1.000
_cell.angle_alpha   90.00
_cell.angle_beta   90.00
_cell.angle_gamma   90.00
#
_symmetry.space_group_name_H-M   'P 1'
#
loop_
_entity.id
_entity.type
_entity.pdbx_description
1 polymer ?
#
loop_
_entity_poly.entity_id
_entity_poly.type
_entity_poly.pdbx_seq_one_letter_code
_entity_poly.pdbx_strand_id
1 'polypeptide(L)'
;MYLIFLSLIVVLFIVGYHIDSYTKPLRKACKHIPGPFSIPVLGCVGEALTITPKKFLKRTFENNIKYGTLHKAWSLNHFCVFSSNAEFNEQLLASSRTITKDKLYDMLKPWLGTVRKQMERRL
;
A
#
# COMPACT_ATOMS: atom_id res chain seq x y z
N MET A 1 34.12 -5.32 -17.52
CA MET A 1 33.26 -4.14 -17.28
C MET A 1 31.91 -4.25 -17.99
N TYR A 2 31.86 -4.40 -19.33
CA TYR A 2 30.60 -4.53 -20.08
C TYR A 2 29.72 -5.74 -19.72
N LEU A 3 30.32 -6.90 -19.42
CA LEU A 3 29.58 -8.10 -18.99
C LEU A 3 28.81 -7.88 -17.67
N ILE A 4 29.35 -7.07 -16.76
CA ILE A 4 28.72 -6.74 -15.47
C ILE A 4 27.53 -5.82 -15.69
N PHE A 5 27.66 -4.83 -16.59
CA PHE A 5 26.54 -3.99 -17.00
C PHE A 5 25.43 -4.81 -17.66
N LEU A 6 25.78 -5.76 -18.53
CA LEU A 6 24.82 -6.62 -19.19
C LEU A 6 24.09 -7.54 -18.20
N SER A 7 24.80 -8.12 -17.23
CA SER A 7 24.16 -8.92 -16.18
C SER A 7 23.22 -8.09 -15.31
N LEU A 8 23.59 -6.84 -14.98
CA LEU A 8 22.76 -5.94 -14.18
C LEU A 8 21.47 -5.56 -14.90
N ILE A 9 21.55 -5.31 -16.21
CA ILE A 9 20.37 -5.04 -17.05
C ILE A 9 19.44 -6.25 -17.07
N VAL A 10 19.97 -7.46 -17.27
CA VAL A 10 19.17 -8.70 -17.28
C VAL A 10 18.46 -8.90 -15.95
N VAL A 11 19.15 -8.69 -14.82
CA VAL A 11 18.55 -8.78 -13.48
C VAL A 11 17.43 -7.75 -13.30
N LEU A 12 17.62 -6.50 -13.75
CA LEU A 12 16.60 -5.46 -13.69
C LEU A 12 15.33 -5.86 -14.46
N PHE A 13 15.50 -6.44 -15.66
CA PHE A 13 14.38 -6.92 -16.48
C PHE A 13 13.62 -8.07 -15.81
N ILE A 14 14.32 -9.04 -15.23
CA ILE A 14 13.71 -10.17 -14.52
C ILE A 14 12.91 -9.67 -13.30
N VAL A 15 13.50 -8.77 -12.52
CA VAL A 15 12.82 -8.18 -11.34
C VAL A 15 11.60 -7.37 -11.78
N GLY A 16 11.72 -6.55 -12.82
CA GLY A 16 10.61 -5.79 -13.38
C GLY A 16 9.47 -6.68 -13.88
N TYR A 17 9.81 -7.78 -14.56
CA TYR A 17 8.83 -8.77 -15.04
C TYR A 17 8.12 -9.47 -13.89
N HIS A 18 8.84 -9.88 -12.85
CA HIS A 18 8.25 -10.49 -11.66
C HIS A 18 7.27 -9.52 -10.99
N ILE A 19 7.69 -8.28 -10.74
CA ILE A 19 6.84 -7.24 -10.14
C ILE A 19 5.57 -7.04 -10.97
N ASP A 20 5.70 -6.91 -12.29
CA ASP A 20 4.55 -6.72 -13.17
C ASP A 20 3.59 -7.93 -13.11
N SER A 21 4.12 -9.15 -13.08
CA SER A 21 3.31 -10.38 -12.97
C SER A 21 2.51 -10.44 -11.67
N TYR A 22 3.11 -10.10 -10.52
CA TYR A 22 2.41 -10.06 -9.24
C TYR A 22 1.36 -8.95 -9.15
N THR A 23 1.57 -7.84 -9.87
CA THR A 23 0.77 -6.63 -9.73
C THR A 23 -0.37 -6.50 -10.74
N LYS A 24 -0.33 -7.25 -11.86
CA LYS A 24 -1.39 -7.37 -12.88
C LYS A 24 -2.81 -7.63 -12.33
N PRO A 25 -3.06 -8.65 -11.48
CA PRO A 25 -4.41 -8.95 -11.03
C PRO A 25 -4.98 -7.79 -10.19
N LEU A 26 -4.16 -7.20 -9.32
CA LEU A 26 -4.53 -6.04 -8.51
C LEU A 26 -4.87 -4.82 -9.38
N ARG A 27 -4.09 -4.56 -10.45
CA ARG A 27 -4.38 -3.48 -11.41
C ARG A 27 -5.73 -3.61 -12.07
N LYS A 28 -6.05 -4.83 -12.50
CA LYS A 28 -7.33 -5.13 -13.17
C LYS A 28 -8.49 -4.92 -12.20
N ALA A 29 -8.38 -5.42 -10.97
CA ALA A 29 -9.41 -5.24 -9.95
C ALA A 29 -9.65 -3.76 -9.61
N CYS A 30 -8.58 -2.96 -9.58
CA CYS A 30 -8.66 -1.56 -9.14
C CYS A 30 -8.73 -0.55 -10.30
N LYS A 31 -8.97 -1.01 -11.54
CA LYS A 31 -9.04 -0.14 -12.72
C LYS A 31 -10.12 0.94 -12.60
N HIS A 32 -11.24 0.59 -11.95
CA HIS A 32 -12.40 1.48 -11.78
C HIS A 32 -12.29 2.45 -10.60
N ILE A 33 -11.28 2.30 -9.74
CA ILE A 33 -11.08 3.20 -8.60
C ILE A 33 -10.26 4.41 -9.06
N PRO A 34 -10.75 5.65 -8.85
CA PRO A 34 -10.02 6.86 -9.21
C PRO A 34 -8.76 7.00 -8.35
N GLY A 35 -7.70 7.60 -8.90
CA GLY A 35 -6.47 7.83 -8.16
C GLY A 35 -5.36 8.47 -9.00
N PRO A 36 -4.27 8.93 -8.35
CA PRO A 36 -3.11 9.48 -9.03
C PRO A 36 -2.49 8.49 -10.02
N PHE A 37 -1.83 9.06 -11.03
CA PHE A 37 -1.21 8.29 -12.11
C PHE A 37 -0.07 7.42 -11.57
N SER A 38 -0.24 6.11 -11.65
CA SER A 38 0.73 5.12 -11.17
C SER A 38 1.44 4.43 -12.33
N ILE A 39 2.78 4.49 -12.35
CA ILE A 39 3.60 3.81 -13.36
C ILE A 39 3.62 2.30 -13.08
N PRO A 40 3.57 1.41 -14.09
CA PRO A 40 3.48 -0.05 -13.94
C PRO A 40 4.58 -0.78 -13.14
N VAL A 41 5.67 -0.13 -12.75
CA VAL A 41 6.74 -0.80 -11.96
C VAL A 41 7.02 -0.03 -10.68
N LEU A 42 6.97 1.30 -10.77
CA LEU A 42 7.30 2.19 -9.66
C LEU A 42 6.03 2.61 -8.88
N GLY A 43 4.89 2.77 -9.53
CA GLY A 43 3.69 3.39 -8.94
C GLY A 43 3.77 4.91 -8.94
N CYS A 44 3.12 5.57 -7.99
CA CYS A 44 3.16 7.01 -7.73
C CYS A 44 4.40 7.41 -6.90
N VAL A 45 5.59 6.96 -7.27
CA VAL A 45 6.81 7.20 -6.47
C VAL A 45 7.14 8.69 -6.34
N GLY A 46 6.80 9.50 -7.34
CA GLY A 46 7.01 10.96 -7.27
C GLY A 46 6.21 11.63 -6.14
N GLU A 47 4.98 11.18 -5.87
CA GLU A 47 4.22 11.64 -4.70
C GLU A 47 4.71 10.98 -3.42
N ALA A 48 5.07 9.69 -3.45
CA ALA A 48 5.52 8.98 -2.26
C ALA A 48 6.83 9.55 -1.69
N LEU A 49 7.78 9.95 -2.54
CA LEU A 49 9.08 10.51 -2.11
C LEU A 49 8.97 11.95 -1.58
N THR A 50 7.95 12.70 -2.00
CA THR A 50 7.73 14.10 -1.55
C THR A 50 6.92 14.18 -0.25
N ILE A 51 6.38 13.07 0.22
CA ILE A 51 5.63 12.98 1.48
C ILE A 51 6.61 13.01 2.66
N THR A 52 6.65 14.17 3.32
CA THR A 52 7.17 14.30 4.69
C THR A 52 6.09 13.88 5.69
N PRO A 53 6.40 13.25 6.83
CA PRO A 53 5.39 12.85 7.84
C PRO A 53 4.45 13.99 8.25
N LYS A 54 4.99 15.22 8.37
CA LYS A 54 4.21 16.43 8.67
C LYS A 54 3.22 16.83 7.58
N LYS A 55 3.52 16.51 6.31
CA LYS A 55 2.70 16.85 5.14
C LYS A 55 1.77 15.72 4.70
N PHE A 56 2.00 14.50 5.21
CA PHE A 56 1.21 13.33 4.85
C PHE A 56 -0.29 13.54 5.08
N LEU A 57 -0.67 13.97 6.28
CA LEU A 57 -2.08 14.16 6.63
C LEU A 57 -2.76 15.21 5.75
N LYS A 58 -2.08 16.35 5.54
CA LYS A 58 -2.55 17.42 4.63
C LYS A 58 -2.72 16.89 3.21
N ARG A 59 -1.76 16.11 2.72
CA ARG A 59 -1.78 15.54 1.37
C ARG A 59 -2.92 14.52 1.19
N THR A 60 -3.19 13.70 2.21
CA THR A 60 -4.32 12.77 2.20
C THR A 60 -5.65 13.52 2.10
N PHE A 61 -5.78 14.65 2.80
CA PHE A 61 -6.98 15.49 2.72
C PHE A 61 -7.14 16.15 1.35
N GLU A 62 -6.05 16.71 0.78
CA GLU A 62 -6.05 17.25 -0.58
C GLU A 62 -6.42 16.19 -1.62
N ASN A 63 -5.87 14.97 -1.49
CA ASN A 63 -6.19 13.86 -2.37
C ASN A 63 -7.66 13.41 -2.22
N ASN A 64 -8.21 13.47 -1.01
CA ASN A 64 -9.62 13.19 -0.78
C ASN A 64 -10.54 14.21 -1.48
N ILE A 65 -10.22 15.50 -1.38
CA ILE A 65 -10.96 16.55 -2.09
C ILE A 65 -10.86 16.36 -3.61
N LYS A 66 -9.69 15.98 -4.12
CA LYS A 66 -9.40 15.87 -5.55
C LYS A 66 -10.03 14.64 -6.21
N TYR A 67 -9.97 13.47 -5.56
CA TYR A 67 -10.40 12.20 -6.14
C TYR A 67 -11.71 11.66 -5.54
N GLY A 68 -12.22 12.29 -4.48
CA GLY A 68 -13.45 11.92 -3.81
C GLY A 68 -13.26 10.97 -2.63
N THR A 69 -14.39 10.45 -2.15
CA THR A 69 -14.50 9.65 -0.93
C THR A 69 -13.77 8.31 -1.00
N LEU A 70 -13.53 7.78 -2.20
CA LEU A 70 -12.78 6.54 -2.42
C LEU A 70 -11.70 6.77 -3.48
N HIS A 71 -10.44 6.60 -3.11
CA HIS A 71 -9.34 6.72 -4.06
C HIS A 71 -8.21 5.73 -3.77
N LYS A 72 -7.52 5.29 -4.83
CA LYS A 72 -6.39 4.36 -4.73
C LYS A 72 -5.06 5.11 -4.75
N ALA A 73 -4.07 4.62 -4.03
CA ALA A 73 -2.68 5.01 -4.13
C ALA A 73 -1.81 3.77 -4.33
N TRP A 74 -0.89 3.87 -5.29
CA TRP A 74 0.07 2.81 -5.57
C TRP A 74 1.47 3.30 -5.23
N SER A 75 2.18 2.60 -4.35
CA SER A 75 3.60 2.85 -4.11
C SER A 75 4.41 1.56 -4.19
N LEU A 76 5.30 1.45 -5.18
CA LEU A 76 6.15 0.27 -5.41
C LEU A 76 5.35 -1.04 -5.50
N ASN A 77 5.36 -1.84 -4.42
CA ASN A 77 4.61 -3.09 -4.28
C ASN A 77 3.41 -2.99 -3.33
N HIS A 78 3.19 -1.84 -2.71
CA HIS A 78 2.10 -1.59 -1.79
C HIS A 78 0.96 -0.87 -2.50
N PHE A 79 -0.21 -1.49 -2.43
CA PHE A 79 -1.44 -0.94 -2.93
C PHE A 79 -2.31 -0.54 -1.76
N CYS A 80 -2.64 0.75 -1.68
CA CYS A 80 -3.46 1.30 -0.62
C CYS A 80 -4.74 1.88 -1.23
N VAL A 81 -5.88 1.59 -0.62
CA VAL A 81 -7.15 2.24 -0.95
C VAL A 81 -7.55 3.08 0.25
N PHE A 82 -7.77 4.37 0.00
CA PHE A 82 -8.25 5.30 1.00
C PHE A 82 -9.75 5.47 0.82
N SER A 83 -10.50 5.26 1.92
CA SER A 83 -11.94 5.48 1.99
C SER A 83 -12.25 6.45 3.12
N SER A 84 -12.99 7.51 2.80
CA SER A 84 -13.55 8.46 3.76
C SER A 84 -15.06 8.33 3.91
N ASN A 85 -15.68 7.29 3.31
CA ASN A 85 -17.08 6.98 3.55
C ASN A 85 -17.20 6.15 4.84
N ALA A 86 -17.94 6.67 5.83
CA ALA A 86 -18.15 6.02 7.11
C ALA A 86 -18.88 4.67 6.98
N GLU A 87 -19.94 4.60 6.17
CA GLU A 87 -20.74 3.39 5.98
C GLU A 87 -19.91 2.27 5.32
N PHE A 88 -19.13 2.62 4.30
CA PHE A 88 -18.22 1.67 3.65
C PHE A 88 -17.16 1.16 4.63
N ASN A 89 -16.63 2.05 5.47
CA ASN A 89 -15.63 1.68 6.48
C ASN A 89 -16.23 0.78 7.56
N GLU A 90 -17.47 1.01 8.00
CA GLU A 90 -18.17 0.13 8.94
C GLU A 90 -18.37 -1.27 8.36
N GLN A 91 -18.86 -1.37 7.13
CA GLN A 91 -19.03 -2.66 6.45
C GLN A 91 -17.70 -3.39 6.26
N LEU A 92 -16.65 -2.65 5.87
CA LEU A 92 -15.31 -3.21 5.71
C LEU A 92 -14.76 -3.74 7.04
N LEU A 93 -14.87 -2.95 8.11
CA LEU A 93 -14.40 -3.29 9.46
C LEU A 93 -15.24 -4.40 10.11
N ALA A 94 -16.53 -4.51 9.78
CA ALA A 94 -17.39 -5.60 10.23
C ALA A 94 -17.01 -6.94 9.60
N SER A 95 -16.40 -6.94 8.41
CA SER A 95 -15.93 -8.16 7.75
C SER A 95 -14.62 -8.68 8.36
N SER A 96 -14.73 -9.62 9.30
CA SER A 96 -13.57 -10.28 9.93
C SER A 96 -12.78 -11.22 9.02
N ARG A 97 -13.33 -11.58 7.84
CA ARG A 97 -12.68 -12.50 6.90
C ARG A 97 -11.69 -11.84 5.95
N THR A 98 -11.83 -10.54 5.66
CA THR A 98 -11.04 -9.87 4.61
C THR A 98 -9.87 -9.05 5.17
N ILE A 99 -9.94 -8.63 6.43
CA ILE A 99 -8.91 -7.77 7.04
C ILE A 99 -7.85 -8.63 7.72
N THR A 100 -6.76 -8.90 7.02
CA THR A 100 -5.52 -9.35 7.65
C THR A 100 -4.78 -8.15 8.24
N LYS A 101 -4.24 -8.28 9.45
CA LYS A 101 -3.44 -7.22 10.09
C LYS A 101 -2.29 -6.81 9.17
N ASP A 102 -2.20 -5.51 8.89
CA ASP A 102 -1.17 -4.95 8.01
C ASP A 102 0.23 -5.14 8.62
N LYS A 103 1.27 -5.20 7.77
CA LYS A 103 2.68 -5.32 8.16
C LYS A 103 3.14 -4.19 9.08
N LEU A 104 2.45 -3.05 9.07
CA LEU A 104 2.67 -1.97 10.04
C LEU A 104 2.49 -2.43 11.50
N TYR A 105 1.59 -3.39 11.76
CA TYR A 105 1.47 -3.99 13.09
C TYR A 105 2.72 -4.79 13.48
N ASP A 106 3.44 -5.39 12.53
CA ASP A 106 4.71 -6.08 12.83
C ASP A 106 5.79 -5.09 13.26
N MET A 107 5.75 -3.86 12.72
CA MET A 107 6.62 -2.76 13.15
C MET A 107 6.24 -2.24 14.55
N LEU A 108 4.96 -2.26 14.90
CA LEU A 108 4.47 -1.84 16.22
C LEU A 108 4.58 -2.95 17.29
N LYS A 109 4.69 -4.23 16.91
CA LYS A 109 4.80 -5.38 17.84
C LYS A 109 5.90 -5.22 18.90
N PRO A 110 7.12 -4.76 18.56
CA PRO A 110 8.17 -4.55 19.56
C PRO A 110 7.84 -3.44 20.56
N TRP A 111 7.07 -2.43 20.14
CA TRP A 111 6.73 -1.27 20.96
C TRP A 111 5.50 -1.50 21.84
N LEU A 112 4.47 -2.19 21.32
CA LEU A 112 3.23 -2.48 22.05
C LEU A 112 3.34 -3.72 22.97
N GLY A 113 4.34 -4.57 22.76
CA GLY A 113 4.39 -5.88 23.39
C GLY A 113 3.28 -6.82 22.88
N THR A 114 3.48 -8.13 23.07
CA THR A 114 2.48 -9.12 22.65
C THR A 114 1.34 -9.17 23.68
N VAL A 115 0.32 -8.32 23.51
CA VAL A 115 -0.84 -8.24 24.42
C VAL A 115 -1.54 -9.62 24.58
N ARG A 116 -1.37 -10.54 23.61
CA ARG A 116 -1.93 -11.90 23.66
C ARG A 116 -1.46 -12.74 24.85
N LYS A 117 -0.28 -12.49 25.43
CA LYS A 117 0.21 -13.27 26.60
C LYS A 117 -0.23 -12.73 27.98
N GLN A 118 -1.02 -11.66 28.03
CA GLN A 118 -1.50 -11.09 29.30
C GLN A 118 -2.95 -11.47 29.64
N MET A 119 -3.77 -11.80 28.64
CA MET A 119 -5.19 -12.13 28.87
C MET A 119 -5.40 -13.57 29.34
N GLU A 120 -4.55 -14.51 28.91
CA GLU A 120 -4.58 -15.93 29.38
C GLU A 120 -3.96 -16.13 30.78
N ARG A 121 -3.34 -15.11 31.38
CA ARG A 121 -2.79 -15.17 32.75
C ARG A 121 -3.70 -14.54 33.80
N ARG A 122 -4.91 -14.12 33.41
CA ARG A 122 -5.92 -13.50 34.29
C ARG A 122 -7.26 -14.26 34.30
N LEU A 123 -7.31 -15.44 33.71
CA LEU A 123 -8.36 -16.44 33.84
C LEU A 123 -7.73 -17.71 34.42
#